data_AF-A0A7C3DMX9-F1
#
_entry.id   AF-A0A7C3DMX9-F1
#
_cell.length_a   1.000
_cell.length_b   1.000
_cell.length_c   1.000
_cell.angle_alpha   90.00
_cell.angle_beta   90.00
_cell.angle_gamma   90.00
#
_symmetry.space_group_name_H-M   'P 1'
#
loop_
_entity.id
_entity.type
_entity.pdbx_description
1 polymer ?
#
loop_
_entity_poly.entity_id
_entity_poly.type
_entity_poly.pdbx_seq_one_letter_code
_entity_poly.pdbx_strand_id
1 'polypeptide(L)'
;MEVPRGEFVSIVGPSGSGKSTLFHILGGLTSITSGQVIVDGQDLSRLTDGERTRLRRQKVGFVFQRYNLLPTLTALGNIEIARYFGGKSGPLDQDFLEIIRLLGIEHRLHHKPRAVSGGEQQR
;
A
#
# COMPACT_ATOMS: atom_id res chain seq x y z
N MET A 1 -0.49 5.24 21.60
CA MET A 1 -0.46 3.90 20.96
C MET A 1 0.89 3.76 20.30
N GLU A 2 1.58 2.66 20.56
CA GLU A 2 2.86 2.33 19.94
C GLU A 2 2.70 0.98 19.24
N VAL A 3 3.33 0.84 18.07
CA VAL A 3 3.35 -0.41 17.31
C VAL A 3 4.81 -0.72 16.97
N PRO A 4 5.45 -1.63 17.72
CA PRO A 4 6.78 -2.11 17.42
C PRO A 4 6.91 -2.71 16.01
N ARG A 5 8.13 -2.69 15.48
CA ARG A 5 8.43 -3.29 14.18
C ARG A 5 8.12 -4.79 14.21
N GLY A 6 7.38 -5.26 13.21
CA GLY A 6 7.02 -6.67 13.05
C GLY A 6 5.71 -7.06 13.73
N GLU A 7 5.04 -6.15 14.45
CA GLU A 7 3.74 -6.45 15.03
C GLU A 7 2.60 -6.50 14.01
N PHE A 8 1.65 -7.40 14.29
CA PHE A 8 0.38 -7.49 13.59
C PHE A 8 -0.73 -6.96 14.48
N VAL A 9 -1.27 -5.78 14.13
CA VAL A 9 -2.28 -5.08 14.93
C VAL A 9 -3.60 -5.02 14.17
N SER A 10 -4.70 -5.35 14.85
CA SER A 10 -6.05 -5.20 14.33
C SER A 10 -6.77 -4.04 15.02
N ILE A 11 -7.40 -3.17 14.23
CA ILE A 11 -8.18 -2.03 14.72
C ILE A 11 -9.65 -2.28 14.36
N VAL A 12 -10.48 -2.49 15.38
CA VAL A 12 -11.91 -2.83 15.23
C VAL A 12 -12.76 -1.76 15.91
N GLY A 13 -13.92 -1.45 15.33
CA GLY A 13 -14.86 -0.47 15.89
C GLY A 13 -16.02 -0.15 14.95
N PRO A 14 -17.09 0.50 15.44
CA PRO A 14 -18.30 0.78 14.67
C PRO A 14 -18.04 1.69 13.45
N SER A 15 -18.95 1.70 12.48
CA SER A 15 -18.85 2.64 11.35
C SER A 15 -18.80 4.09 11.85
N GLY A 16 -17.99 4.94 11.21
CA GLY A 16 -17.82 6.33 11.63
C GLY A 16 -16.85 6.55 12.81
N SER A 17 -16.31 5.51 13.44
CA SER A 17 -15.38 5.65 14.57
C SER A 17 -13.98 6.21 14.23
N GLY A 18 -13.77 6.71 13.01
CA GLY A 18 -12.51 7.31 12.58
C GLY A 18 -11.40 6.33 12.15
N LYS A 19 -11.65 5.02 12.05
CA LYS A 19 -10.63 4.03 11.64
C LYS A 19 -9.95 4.36 10.30
N SER A 20 -10.75 4.69 9.28
CA SER A 20 -10.21 5.05 7.97
C SER A 20 -9.39 6.34 8.03
N THR A 21 -9.85 7.32 8.83
CA THR A 21 -9.09 8.54 9.10
C THR A 21 -7.75 8.23 9.75
N LEU A 22 -7.73 7.34 10.75
CA LEU A 22 -6.50 6.89 11.39
C LEU A 22 -5.54 6.23 10.38
N PHE A 23 -6.02 5.31 9.54
CA PHE A 23 -5.17 4.69 8.51
C PHE A 23 -4.65 5.70 7.48
N HIS A 24 -5.45 6.71 7.11
CA HIS A 24 -4.99 7.79 6.24
C HIS A 24 -3.91 8.64 6.91
N ILE A 25 -4.03 8.94 8.20
CA ILE A 25 -3.00 9.66 8.97
C ILE A 25 -1.71 8.82 9.05
N LEU A 26 -1.80 7.56 9.47
CA LEU A 26 -0.65 6.67 9.64
C LEU A 26 0.09 6.44 8.32
N GLY A 27 -0.67 6.29 7.24
CA GLY A 27 -0.10 6.19 5.89
C GLY A 27 0.19 7.54 5.25
N GLY A 28 0.20 8.64 6.01
CA GLY A 28 0.62 9.98 5.57
C GLY A 28 -0.25 10.63 4.49
N LEU A 29 -1.45 10.13 4.21
CA LEU A 29 -2.38 10.65 3.19
C LEU A 29 -3.12 11.91 3.64
N THR A 30 -3.21 12.14 4.95
CA THR A 30 -3.85 13.33 5.51
C THR A 30 -3.03 13.82 6.70
N SER A 31 -3.04 15.13 6.95
CA SER A 31 -2.36 15.74 8.09
C SER A 31 -3.20 15.61 9.36
N ILE A 32 -2.55 15.56 10.51
CA ILE A 32 -3.22 15.68 11.81
C ILE A 32 -3.56 17.14 12.10
N THR A 33 -4.63 17.38 12.85
CA THR A 33 -4.99 18.71 13.35
C THR A 33 -4.20 19.08 14.61
N SER A 34 -3.92 18.09 15.47
CA SER A 34 -3.15 18.24 16.70
C SER A 34 -2.54 16.90 17.12
N GLY A 35 -1.59 16.93 18.05
CA GLY A 35 -0.88 15.74 18.53
C GLY A 35 0.37 15.43 17.69
N GLN A 36 0.82 14.18 17.74
CA GLN A 36 2.04 13.73 17.06
C GLN A 36 1.87 12.30 16.53
N VAL A 37 2.44 12.02 15.37
CA VAL A 37 2.50 10.67 14.78
C VAL A 37 3.91 10.43 14.29
N ILE A 38 4.57 9.42 14.83
CA ILE A 38 5.97 9.10 14.52
C ILE A 38 5.99 7.76 13.78
N VAL A 39 6.58 7.74 12.58
CA VAL A 39 6.76 6.53 11.77
C VAL A 39 8.24 6.38 11.44
N ASP A 40 8.85 5.28 11.85
CA ASP A 40 10.29 4.99 11.63
C ASP A 40 11.18 6.17 12.09
N GLY A 41 10.85 6.76 13.24
CA GLY A 41 11.54 7.91 13.83
C GLY A 41 11.18 9.28 13.25
N GLN A 42 10.34 9.35 12.21
CA GLN A 42 9.95 10.60 11.56
C GLN A 42 8.58 11.09 12.03
N ASP A 43 8.52 12.32 12.53
CA ASP A 43 7.28 12.98 12.96
C ASP A 43 6.50 13.52 11.74
N LEU A 44 5.42 12.83 11.37
CA LEU A 44 4.59 13.16 10.22
C LEU A 44 3.95 14.56 10.29
N SER A 45 3.78 15.11 11.49
CA SER A 45 3.18 16.44 11.69
C SER A 45 4.09 17.58 11.23
N ARG A 46 5.39 17.32 11.18
CA ARG A 46 6.43 18.29 10.80
C ARG A 46 6.88 18.16 9.36
N LEU A 47 6.46 17.09 8.68
CA LEU A 47 6.84 16.83 7.29
C LEU A 47 6.03 17.71 6.33
N THR A 48 6.74 18.29 5.36
CA THR A 48 6.14 18.88 4.17
C THR A 48 5.41 17.82 3.34
N ASP A 49 4.57 18.24 2.40
CA ASP A 49 3.84 17.29 1.56
C ASP A 49 4.76 16.41 0.69
N GLY A 50 5.87 16.97 0.21
CA GLY A 50 6.89 16.24 -0.53
C GLY A 50 7.61 15.18 0.32
N GLU A 51 7.91 15.51 1.58
CA GLU A 51 8.52 14.56 2.52
C GLU A 51 7.55 13.44 2.91
N ARG A 52 6.28 13.77 3.18
CA ARG A 52 5.23 12.76 3.38
C ARG A 52 5.10 11.86 2.16
N THR A 53 5.13 12.42 0.96
CA THR A 53 5.10 11.64 -0.29
C THR A 53 6.27 10.66 -0.38
N ARG A 54 7.48 11.09 -0.02
CA ARG A 54 8.67 10.24 -0.01
C ARG A 54 8.56 9.12 1.02
N LEU A 55 8.10 9.43 2.23
CA LEU A 55 7.86 8.44 3.28
C LEU A 55 6.83 7.40 2.83
N ARG A 56 5.70 7.83 2.25
CA ARG A 56 4.67 6.94 1.70
C ARG A 56 5.25 5.97 0.68
N ARG A 57 6.04 6.47 -0.28
CA ARG A 57 6.65 5.65 -1.34
C ARG A 57 7.60 4.57 -0.81
N GLN A 58 8.22 4.78 0.35
CA GLN A 58 9.28 3.91 0.86
C GLN A 58 8.89 3.03 2.04
N LYS A 59 7.89 3.45 2.83
CA LYS A 59 7.58 2.86 4.14
C LYS A 59 6.15 2.37 4.28
N VAL A 60 5.26 2.72 3.35
CA VAL A 60 3.83 2.43 3.47
C VAL A 60 3.34 1.64 2.25
N GLY A 61 2.77 0.47 2.49
CA GLY A 61 1.97 -0.27 1.51
C GLY A 61 0.49 -0.22 1.90
N PHE A 62 -0.38 0.13 0.95
CA PHE A 62 -1.83 0.09 1.15
C PHE A 62 -2.44 -1.11 0.43
N VAL A 63 -3.28 -1.84 1.15
CA VAL A 63 -4.14 -2.89 0.60
C VAL A 63 -5.58 -2.49 0.90
N PHE A 64 -6.38 -2.30 -0.15
CA PHE A 64 -7.75 -1.79 -0.03
C PHE A 64 -8.78 -2.91 -0.20
N GLN A 65 -9.92 -2.81 0.49
CA GLN A 65 -11.04 -3.77 0.33
C GLN A 65 -11.60 -3.82 -1.10
N ARG A 66 -11.47 -2.75 -1.89
CA ARG A 66 -11.90 -2.68 -3.29
C ARG A 66 -10.76 -2.85 -4.30
N TYR A 67 -9.60 -3.32 -3.84
CA TYR A 67 -8.37 -3.60 -4.62
C TYR A 67 -7.71 -2.39 -5.31
N ASN A 68 -8.47 -1.35 -5.70
CA ASN A 68 -8.03 -0.13 -6.38
C ASN A 68 -7.13 -0.38 -7.61
N LEU A 69 -7.34 -1.51 -8.30
CA LEU A 69 -6.63 -1.83 -9.56
C LEU A 69 -7.12 -0.93 -10.70
N LEU A 70 -6.20 -0.47 -11.53
CA LEU A 70 -6.49 0.23 -12.77
C LEU A 70 -7.09 -0.76 -13.78
N PRO A 71 -8.37 -0.59 -14.17
CA PRO A 71 -9.12 -1.60 -14.92
C PRO A 71 -8.66 -1.77 -16.37
N THR A 72 -7.94 -0.77 -16.89
CA THR A 72 -7.40 -0.76 -18.25
C THR A 72 -6.06 -1.51 -18.36
N LEU A 73 -5.35 -1.70 -17.25
CA LEU A 73 -4.06 -2.37 -17.19
C LEU A 73 -4.23 -3.86 -16.87
N THR A 74 -3.21 -4.66 -17.20
CA THR A 74 -3.10 -6.04 -16.72
C THR A 74 -2.66 -6.07 -15.25
N ALA A 75 -2.67 -7.24 -14.61
CA ALA A 75 -2.06 -7.41 -13.28
C ALA A 75 -0.58 -6.98 -13.28
N LEU A 76 0.20 -7.39 -14.29
CA LEU A 76 1.58 -6.94 -14.48
C LEU A 76 1.66 -5.41 -14.65
N GLY A 77 0.78 -4.80 -15.46
CA GLY A 77 0.79 -3.35 -15.63
C GLY A 77 0.47 -2.58 -14.34
N ASN A 78 -0.41 -3.11 -13.49
CA ASN A 78 -0.68 -2.55 -12.16
C ASN A 78 0.55 -2.68 -11.23
N ILE A 79 1.28 -3.79 -11.31
CA ILE A 79 2.54 -3.99 -10.57
C ILE A 79 3.61 -3.01 -11.06
N GLU A 80 3.80 -2.90 -12.37
CA GLU A 80 4.82 -2.04 -12.98
C GLU A 80 4.60 -0.56 -12.67
N ILE A 81 3.35 -0.08 -12.76
CA ILE A 81 3.04 1.32 -12.44
C ILE A 81 3.28 1.62 -10.95
N ALA A 82 2.95 0.69 -10.06
CA ALA A 82 3.23 0.82 -8.63
C ALA A 82 4.74 0.86 -8.35
N ARG A 83 5.53 -0.03 -8.99
CA ARG A 83 7.01 -0.04 -8.89
C ARG A 83 7.61 1.27 -9.39
N TYR A 84 7.14 1.76 -10.54
CA TYR A 84 7.59 3.03 -11.12
C TYR A 84 7.37 4.20 -10.16
N PHE A 85 6.19 4.34 -9.57
CA PHE A 85 5.91 5.39 -8.58
C PHE A 85 6.65 5.19 -7.24
N GLY A 86 7.03 3.94 -6.91
CA GLY A 86 7.92 3.59 -5.82
C GLY A 86 9.40 3.89 -6.08
N GLY A 87 9.76 4.40 -7.26
CA GLY A 87 11.13 4.73 -7.64
C GLY A 87 11.95 3.53 -8.13
N LYS A 88 11.30 2.40 -8.46
CA LYS A 88 11.94 1.22 -9.06
C LYS A 88 11.64 1.20 -10.56
N SER A 89 12.66 0.90 -11.36
CA SER A 89 12.55 0.74 -12.82
C SER A 89 13.27 -0.52 -13.28
N GLY A 90 12.97 -0.95 -14.50
CA GLY A 90 13.56 -2.15 -15.09
C GLY A 90 12.80 -3.45 -14.78
N PRO A 91 13.36 -4.60 -15.20
CA PRO A 91 12.69 -5.90 -15.08
C PRO A 91 12.37 -6.26 -13.62
N LEU A 92 11.47 -7.23 -13.44
CA LEU A 92 11.22 -7.84 -12.14
C LEU A 92 12.46 -8.68 -11.78
N ASP A 93 13.00 -8.45 -10.58
CA ASP A 93 14.10 -9.25 -10.04
C ASP A 93 13.58 -10.60 -9.53
N GLN A 94 14.51 -11.51 -9.20
CA GLN A 94 14.14 -12.87 -8.77
C GLN A 94 13.29 -12.87 -7.49
N ASP A 95 13.63 -12.02 -6.52
CA ASP A 95 12.87 -11.87 -5.27
C ASP A 95 11.40 -11.49 -5.55
N PHE A 96 11.17 -10.58 -6.51
CA PHE A 96 9.81 -10.20 -6.88
C PHE A 96 9.06 -11.32 -7.61
N LEU A 97 9.75 -12.10 -8.45
CA LEU A 97 9.16 -13.27 -9.09
C LEU A 97 8.79 -14.35 -8.06
N GLU A 98 9.58 -14.52 -6.99
CA GLU A 98 9.22 -15.39 -5.87
C GLU A 98 7.98 -14.93 -5.13
N ILE A 99 7.82 -13.62 -4.91
CA ILE A 99 6.59 -13.06 -4.33
C ILE A 99 5.38 -13.36 -5.24
N ILE A 100 5.50 -13.16 -6.55
CA ILE A 100 4.43 -13.47 -7.51
C ILE A 100 4.04 -14.97 -7.44
N ARG A 101 5.03 -15.86 -7.34
CA ARG A 101 4.81 -17.30 -7.18
C ARG A 101 4.14 -17.63 -5.85
N LEU A 102 4.58 -17.01 -4.75
CA LEU A 102 3.99 -17.17 -3.42
C LEU A 102 2.51 -16.73 -3.39
N LEU A 103 2.19 -15.65 -4.09
CA LEU A 103 0.81 -15.16 -4.25
C LEU A 103 -0.03 -16.04 -5.19
N GLY A 104 0.62 -16.87 -6.02
CA GLY A 104 -0.05 -17.78 -6.96
C GLY A 104 -0.70 -17.07 -8.15
N ILE A 105 -0.23 -15.86 -8.49
CA ILE A 105 -0.82 -15.01 -9.54
C ILE A 105 -0.03 -15.00 -10.85
N GLU A 106 1.05 -15.78 -10.95
CA GLU A 106 1.94 -15.83 -12.13
C GLU A 106 1.17 -16.07 -13.44
N HIS A 107 0.27 -17.05 -13.44
CA HIS A 107 -0.57 -17.41 -14.59
C HIS A 107 -1.61 -16.33 -14.95
N ARG A 108 -1.77 -15.28 -14.13
CA ARG A 108 -2.73 -14.19 -14.32
C ARG A 108 -2.10 -12.85 -14.67
N LEU A 109 -0.77 -12.73 -14.70
CA LEU A 109 -0.06 -11.47 -14.91
C LEU A 109 -0.51 -10.68 -16.15
N HIS A 110 -0.90 -11.38 -17.22
CA HIS A 110 -1.33 -10.76 -18.47
C HIS A 110 -2.85 -10.54 -18.57
N HIS A 111 -3.62 -10.84 -17.52
CA HIS A 111 -5.07 -10.63 -17.50
C HIS A 111 -5.40 -9.25 -16.91
N LYS A 112 -6.48 -8.64 -17.41
CA LYS A 112 -7.06 -7.42 -16.82
C LYS A 112 -7.88 -7.79 -15.56
N PRO A 113 -8.09 -6.87 -14.61
CA PRO A 113 -8.82 -7.15 -13.36
C PRO A 113 -10.19 -7.83 -13.58
N ARG A 114 -10.94 -7.46 -14.61
CA ARG A 114 -12.24 -8.07 -14.91
C ARG A 114 -12.18 -9.55 -15.32
N ALA A 115 -11.02 -10.06 -15.68
CA ALA A 115 -10.81 -11.44 -16.13
C ALA A 115 -10.21 -12.34 -15.03
N VAL A 116 -10.12 -11.84 -13.79
CA VAL A 116 -9.62 -12.58 -12.62
C VAL A 116 -10.60 -12.48 -11.46
N SER A 117 -10.62 -13.50 -10.61
CA SER A 117 -11.49 -13.55 -9.42
C SER A 117 -11.12 -12.46 -8.41
N GLY A 118 -12.04 -12.09 -7.52
CA GLY A 118 -11.77 -11.08 -6.48
C GLY A 118 -10.59 -11.46 -5.58
N GLY A 119 -10.45 -12.75 -5.24
CA GLY A 119 -9.31 -13.22 -4.45
C GLY A 119 -7.97 -13.21 -5.21
N GLU A 120 -7.98 -13.28 -6.54
CA GLU A 120 -6.79 -13.04 -7.36
C GLU A 120 -6.51 -11.54 -7.53
N GLN A 121 -7.53 -10.66 -7.50
CA GLN A 121 -7.34 -9.21 -7.51
C GLN A 121 -6.79 -8.67 -6.19
N GLN A 122 -7.11 -9.34 -5.08
CA GLN A 122 -6.64 -8.99 -3.74
C GLN A 122 -5.19 -9.40 -3.47
N ARG A 123 -4.68 -10.39 -4.21
CA ARG A 123 -3.32 -10.93 -4.10
C ARG A 123 -2.39 -10.17 -5.03
#